data_AF-A0A6H0TS57-F1
#
_entry.id   AF-A0A6H0TS57-F1
#
_cell.length_a   1.000
_cell.length_b   1.000
_cell.length_c   1.000
_cell.angle_alpha   90.00
_cell.angle_beta   90.00
_cell.angle_gamma   90.00
#
_symmetry.space_group_name_H-M   'P 1'
#
loop_
_entity.id
_entity.type
_entity.pdbx_description
1 polymer ?
#
loop_
_entity_poly.entity_id
_entity_poly.type
_entity_poly.pdbx_seq_one_letter_code
_entity_poly.pdbx_strand_id
1 'polypeptide(L)'
;MRSYRIPKEISTELRINKVLYLIDFFLLIGLLVVTMILRNFVHDSFQLPFVIFMAAIAIIMIWRPSTNPQKRMYEVLIITLLRRKGAYCAIDNDQ
;
A
#
# COMPACT_ATOMS: atom_id res chain seq x y z
N MET A 1 36.13 31.34 15.91
CA MET A 1 34.70 30.93 15.91
C MET A 1 34.64 29.43 15.63
N ARG A 2 34.12 28.61 16.56
CA ARG A 2 34.01 27.16 16.35
C ARG A 2 32.83 26.88 15.42
N SER A 3 33.11 26.33 14.25
CA SER A 3 32.10 25.84 13.31
C SER A 3 31.42 24.61 13.90
N TYR A 4 30.17 24.74 14.30
CA TYR A 4 29.36 23.62 14.78
C TYR A 4 28.68 22.97 13.57
N ARG A 5 29.14 21.79 13.16
CA ARG A 5 28.47 20.97 12.15
C ARG A 5 27.25 20.32 12.78
N ILE A 6 26.09 20.95 12.62
CA ILE A 6 24.80 20.33 12.96
C ILE A 6 24.65 19.11 12.04
N PRO A 7 24.51 17.87 12.57
CA PRO A 7 24.24 16.72 11.73
C PRO A 7 22.88 16.90 11.07
N LYS A 8 22.88 16.96 9.74
CA LYS A 8 21.70 17.27 8.92
C LYS A 8 20.81 16.04 8.67
N GLU A 9 21.12 14.91 9.28
CA GLU A 9 20.52 13.62 8.96
C GLU A 9 20.15 12.86 10.23
N ILE A 10 19.07 13.28 10.87
CA ILE A 10 18.25 12.35 11.65
C ILE A 10 16.90 12.32 10.96
N SER A 11 16.87 11.72 9.76
CA SER A 11 15.63 11.30 9.14
C SER A 11 15.08 10.17 10.00
N THR A 12 14.10 10.49 10.85
CA THR A 12 13.45 9.53 11.74
C THR A 12 12.61 8.54 10.93
N GLU A 13 13.22 7.53 10.31
CA GLU A 13 12.54 6.45 9.58
C GLU A 13 11.63 5.62 10.52
N LEU A 14 12.01 5.51 11.80
CA LEU A 14 11.30 4.73 12.81
C LEU A 14 9.86 5.20 13.07
N ARG A 15 9.57 6.50 12.96
CA ARG A 15 8.21 7.03 13.16
C ARG A 15 7.30 6.74 11.97
N ILE A 16 7.83 6.80 10.75
CA ILE A 16 7.09 6.52 9.52
C ILE A 16 6.64 5.06 9.51
N ASN A 17 7.53 4.12 9.88
CA ASN A 17 7.14 2.71 9.96
C ASN A 17 5.93 2.47 10.88
N LYS A 18 5.89 3.07 12.09
CA LYS A 18 4.73 2.93 12.99
C LYS A 18 3.43 3.49 12.42
N VAL A 19 3.47 4.65 11.76
CA VAL A 19 2.29 5.23 11.10
C VAL A 19 1.83 4.37 9.93
N LEU A 20 2.76 3.81 9.15
CA LEU A 20 2.45 2.89 8.06
C LEU A 20 1.78 1.60 8.58
N TYR A 21 2.25 1.03 9.69
CA TYR A 21 1.58 -0.11 10.34
C TYR A 21 0.15 0.23 10.81
N LEU A 22 -0.06 1.47 11.27
CA LEU A 22 -1.38 1.95 11.68
C LEU A 22 -2.34 2.06 10.48
N ILE A 23 -1.85 2.55 9.34
CA ILE A 23 -2.61 2.62 8.08
C ILE A 23 -2.93 1.21 7.59
N ASP A 24 -1.97 0.29 7.62
CA ASP A 24 -2.17 -1.11 7.23
C ASP A 24 -3.29 -1.76 8.08
N PHE A 25 -3.36 -1.44 9.37
CA PHE A 25 -4.43 -1.88 10.27
C PHE A 25 -5.80 -1.31 9.89
N PHE A 26 -5.90 -0.01 9.64
CA PHE A 26 -7.16 0.61 9.18
C PHE A 26 -7.62 0.09 7.83
N LEU A 27 -6.68 -0.18 6.91
CA LEU A 27 -6.97 -0.76 5.61
C LEU A 27 -7.56 -2.17 5.77
N LEU A 28 -7.01 -2.99 6.66
CA LEU A 28 -7.54 -4.33 6.97
C LEU A 28 -8.95 -4.28 7.57
N ILE A 29 -9.18 -3.35 8.52
CA ILE A 29 -10.52 -3.12 9.07
C ILE A 29 -11.49 -2.68 7.97
N GLY A 30 -11.10 -1.70 7.16
CA GLY A 30 -11.92 -1.22 6.04
C GLY A 30 -12.27 -2.34 5.08
N LEU A 31 -11.30 -3.20 4.73
CA LEU A 31 -11.52 -4.36 3.88
C LEU A 31 -12.48 -5.37 4.52
N LEU A 32 -12.40 -5.59 5.84
CA LEU A 32 -13.31 -6.46 6.57
C LEU A 32 -14.75 -5.94 6.52
N VAL A 33 -14.95 -4.63 6.76
CA VAL A 33 -16.28 -3.99 6.66
C VAL A 33 -16.82 -4.13 5.24
N VAL A 34 -16.00 -3.84 4.22
CA VAL A 34 -16.38 -4.02 2.81
C VAL A 34 -16.76 -5.47 2.52
N THR A 35 -15.97 -6.44 3.02
CA THR A 35 -16.24 -7.87 2.86
C THR A 35 -17.59 -8.24 3.46
N MET A 36 -17.93 -7.74 4.65
CA MET A 36 -19.22 -8.01 5.30
C MET A 36 -20.39 -7.44 4.49
N ILE A 37 -20.25 -6.22 3.98
CA ILE A 37 -21.28 -5.59 3.15
C ILE A 37 -21.46 -6.38 1.84
N LEU A 38 -20.37 -6.68 1.13
CA LEU A 38 -20.40 -7.40 -0.15
C LEU A 38 -20.88 -8.84 0.00
N ARG A 39 -20.58 -9.50 1.12
CA ARG A 39 -21.04 -10.87 1.39
C ARG A 39 -22.57 -11.01 1.31
N ASN A 40 -23.32 -9.97 1.68
CA ASN A 40 -24.79 -9.97 1.59
C ASN A 40 -25.31 -10.01 0.14
N PHE A 41 -24.47 -9.66 -0.84
CA PHE A 41 -24.79 -9.70 -2.26
C PHE A 41 -24.28 -10.97 -2.96
N VAL A 42 -23.59 -11.85 -2.22
CA VAL A 42 -23.03 -13.10 -2.76
C VAL A 42 -23.93 -14.26 -2.38
N HIS A 43 -24.38 -15.02 -3.39
CA HIS A 43 -25.18 -16.22 -3.19
C HIS A 43 -24.45 -17.23 -2.29
N ASP A 44 -25.19 -17.95 -1.43
CA ASP A 44 -24.61 -18.81 -0.37
C ASP A 44 -23.57 -19.80 -0.89
N SER A 45 -23.82 -20.41 -2.05
CA SER A 45 -22.90 -21.35 -2.72
C SER A 45 -21.52 -20.75 -3.03
N PHE A 46 -21.41 -19.43 -3.17
CA PHE A 46 -20.17 -18.72 -3.51
C PHE A 46 -19.58 -17.94 -2.32
N GLN A 47 -20.12 -18.07 -1.12
CA GLN A 47 -19.59 -17.35 0.04
C GLN A 47 -18.16 -17.79 0.39
N LEU A 48 -17.88 -19.09 0.38
CA LEU A 48 -16.54 -19.62 0.66
C LEU A 48 -15.49 -19.09 -0.34
N PRO A 49 -15.67 -19.21 -1.68
CA PRO A 49 -14.71 -18.66 -2.62
C PRO A 49 -14.60 -17.14 -2.54
N PHE A 50 -15.70 -16.43 -2.24
CA PHE A 50 -15.65 -14.98 -2.02
C PHE A 50 -14.77 -14.58 -0.82
N VAL A 51 -14.90 -15.29 0.32
CA VAL A 51 -14.08 -15.00 1.51
C VAL A 51 -12.60 -15.28 1.22
N ILE A 52 -12.28 -16.38 0.53
CA ILE A 52 -10.90 -16.70 0.12
C ILE A 52 -10.35 -15.60 -0.79
N PHE A 53 -11.14 -15.14 -1.76
CA PHE A 53 -10.76 -14.06 -2.65
C PHE A 53 -10.50 -12.75 -1.90
N MET A 54 -11.36 -12.36 -0.97
CA MET A 54 -11.16 -11.16 -0.16
C MET A 54 -9.93 -11.27 0.75
N ALA A 55 -9.65 -12.44 1.31
CA ALA A 55 -8.43 -12.70 2.08
C ALA A 55 -7.17 -12.56 1.20
N ALA A 56 -7.20 -13.06 -0.03
CA ALA A 56 -6.09 -12.88 -0.99
C ALA A 56 -5.87 -11.39 -1.31
N ILE A 57 -6.94 -10.62 -1.53
CA ILE A 57 -6.85 -9.16 -1.72
C ILE A 57 -6.20 -8.48 -0.52
N ALA A 58 -6.56 -8.87 0.71
CA ALA A 58 -5.98 -8.31 1.93
C ALA A 58 -4.46 -8.48 1.96
N ILE A 59 -3.99 -9.69 1.63
CA ILE A 59 -2.56 -10.02 1.57
C ILE A 59 -1.87 -9.18 0.48
N ILE A 60 -2.47 -9.12 -0.71
CA ILE A 60 -1.90 -8.37 -1.85
C ILE A 60 -1.77 -6.89 -1.50
N MET A 61 -2.74 -6.27 -0.82
CA MET A 61 -2.67 -4.85 -0.46
C MET A 61 -1.51 -4.52 0.50
N ILE A 62 -1.17 -5.44 1.41
CA ILE A 62 -0.09 -5.26 2.39
C ILE A 62 1.27 -5.64 1.79
N TRP A 63 1.29 -6.48 0.76
CA TRP A 63 2.51 -6.89 0.07
C TRP A 63 3.28 -5.69 -0.50
N ARG A 64 4.62 -5.75 -0.44
CA ARG A 64 5.52 -4.77 -1.08
C ARG A 64 6.03 -5.33 -2.41
N PRO A 65 5.65 -4.76 -3.57
CA PRO A 65 6.10 -5.27 -4.86
C PRO A 65 7.62 -5.14 -4.99
N SER A 66 8.26 -6.11 -5.65
CA SER A 66 9.70 -6.12 -5.88
C SER A 66 10.19 -4.93 -6.71
N THR A 67 9.35 -4.44 -7.62
CA THR A 67 9.62 -3.26 -8.45
C THR A 67 9.54 -1.95 -7.68
N ASN A 68 8.89 -1.91 -6.50
CA ASN A 68 8.80 -0.71 -5.68
C ASN A 68 8.82 -1.07 -4.17
N PRO A 69 9.99 -1.47 -3.64
CA PRO A 69 10.11 -2.00 -2.28
C PRO A 69 9.85 -0.99 -1.16
N GLN A 70 9.86 0.31 -1.49
CA GLN A 70 9.57 1.40 -0.55
C GLN A 70 8.07 1.74 -0.47
N LYS A 71 7.26 1.19 -1.38
CA LYS A 71 5.82 1.45 -1.45
C LYS A 71 5.02 0.18 -1.21
N ARG A 72 3.86 0.32 -0.57
CA ARG A 72 2.89 -0.75 -0.43
C ARG A 72 2.08 -0.88 -1.71
N MET A 73 1.50 -2.06 -1.98
CA MET A 73 0.73 -2.30 -3.19
C MET A 73 -0.43 -1.31 -3.37
N TYR A 74 -1.13 -0.92 -2.30
CA TYR A 74 -2.22 0.07 -2.41
C TYR A 74 -1.72 1.43 -2.92
N GLU A 75 -0.55 1.90 -2.48
CA GLU A 75 0.05 3.15 -2.98
C GLU A 75 0.40 3.02 -4.46
N VAL A 76 0.94 1.87 -4.86
CA VAL A 76 1.27 1.58 -6.27
C VAL A 76 0.02 1.56 -7.13
N LEU A 77 -1.07 0.96 -6.66
CA LEU A 77 -2.36 0.96 -7.36
C LEU A 77 -2.92 2.37 -7.51
N ILE A 78 -2.90 3.17 -6.44
CA ILE A 78 -3.35 4.57 -6.47
C ILE A 78 -2.52 5.39 -7.46
N ILE A 79 -1.19 5.28 -7.41
CA ILE A 79 -0.30 5.94 -8.36
C ILE A 79 -0.61 5.49 -9.78
N THR A 80 -0.82 4.19 -10.00
CA THR A 80 -1.11 3.65 -11.34
C THR A 80 -2.45 4.16 -11.89
N LEU A 81 -3.47 4.28 -11.04
CA LEU A 81 -4.79 4.78 -11.40
C LEU A 81 -4.81 6.30 -11.63
N LEU A 82 -4.09 7.07 -10.80
CA LEU A 82 -4.06 8.54 -10.86
C LEU A 82 -2.96 9.09 -11.79
N ARG A 83 -1.98 8.27 -12.19
CA ARG A 83 -0.88 8.68 -13.06
C ARG A 83 -1.44 9.20 -14.39
N ARG A 84 -1.13 10.47 -14.70
CA ARG A 84 -1.30 11.00 -16.05
C ARG A 84 -0.34 10.26 -16.97
N LYS A 85 -0.90 9.44 -17.85
CA LYS A 85 -0.14 8.61 -18.81
C LYS A 85 0.85 9.40 -19.66
N GLY A 86 0.60 10.69 -19.90
CA GLY A 86 1.48 11.57 -20.69
C GLY A 86 2.53 12.38 -19.92
N ALA A 87 2.54 12.36 -18.58
CA ALA A 87 3.48 13.17 -17.78
C ALA A 87 4.61 12.36 -17.13
N TYR A 88 4.41 11.05 -17.00
CA TYR A 88 5.37 10.15 -16.37
C TYR A 88 5.70 9.06 -17.39
N CYS A 89 6.95 9.00 -17.84
CA CYS A 89 7.51 7.88 -18.59
C CYS A 89 8.42 7.08 -17.64
N ALA A 90 8.65 5.80 -17.92
CA ALA A 90 9.79 5.13 -17.30
C ALA A 90 11.04 5.90 -17.74
N ILE A 91 11.95 6.20 -16.81
CA ILE A 91 13.30 6.60 -17.19
C ILE A 91 13.90 5.31 -17.74
N ASP A 92 13.87 5.13 -19.06
CA ASP A 92 14.77 4.17 -19.69
C ASP A 92 16.16 4.66 -19.34
N ASN A 93 16.83 3.93 -18.46
CA ASN A 93 18.25 4.13 -18.21
C ASN A 93 19.00 3.58 -19.43
N ASP A 94 18.94 4.31 -20.54
CA ASP A 94 19.96 4.28 -21.57
C ASP A 94 21.10 5.22 -21.16
N GLN A 95 21.82 4.88 -20.08
CA GLN A 95 23.17 5.38 -19.78
C GLN A 95 23.99 4.35 -19.01
#